data_AF-A0A957AW10-F1
#
_entry.id   AF-A0A957AW10-F1
#
_cell.length_a   1.000
_cell.length_b   1.000
_cell.length_c   1.000
_cell.angle_alpha   90.00
_cell.angle_beta   90.00
_cell.angle_gamma   90.00
#
_symmetry.space_group_name_H-M   'P 1'
#
loop_
_entity.id
_entity.type
_entity.pdbx_description
1 polymer ?
#
loop_
_entity_poly.entity_id
_entity_poly.type
_entity_poly.pdbx_seq_one_letter_code
_entity_poly.pdbx_strand_id
1 'polypeptide(L)'
;MIVKLKQTALLALMVIVAVACNNAGEETAVTPLPPTPTSQPEPTAVTDTQTNRDFIVIATDAPNPPFTEFDEFGNIVGFNESIMSSIAAEGSFEYEFVVTPYQGVLESLANHTSQEFNAVMPPVPIPDTPPEGIAYTDPYLEVGQDMLVLADENEIQSVNDLQPGVKVGVVHNSYGEVTALKELALAEEDVQTFETTTQAVQALVDQNVRVVVLDSYSGEHFAETYPEQLKLVGGTGQAAWISGRSFGMAVAADNTQLLDRLNEAIARMKDENVIERMTVMLIAEEGDAPLDPGEPRTGTPASEVIIGMVGQLTDMDPAMPPDLISWEMKMNTMSGLYRYTADNQLQPLLAAGPPQVSEDKLEYTIALKQGLQFPDGREFTSADVVWSVNRARFGRGGYLMNNFLKDSD
;
A
#
# COMPACT_ATOMS: atom_id res chain seq x y z
N MET A 1 14.59 7.95 30.31
CA MET A 1 13.80 8.87 31.14
C MET A 1 12.69 8.03 31.74
N ILE A 2 12.54 7.97 33.07
CA ILE A 2 11.59 7.05 33.73
C ILE A 2 10.42 7.89 34.25
N VAL A 3 9.21 7.64 33.77
CA VAL A 3 7.96 8.16 34.35
C VAL A 3 7.32 7.02 35.14
N LYS A 4 7.05 7.25 36.42
CA LYS A 4 6.32 6.31 37.30
C LYS A 4 4.97 6.90 37.62
N LEU A 5 3.89 6.24 37.21
CA LEU A 5 2.56 6.47 37.78
C LEU A 5 2.16 5.31 38.69
N LYS A 6 1.81 5.68 39.93
CA LYS A 6 1.27 4.79 40.96
C LYS A 6 -0.22 4.62 40.74
N GLN A 7 -0.71 3.38 40.73
CA GLN A 7 -2.09 3.08 41.09
C GLN A 7 -2.17 2.04 42.20
N THR A 8 -3.08 2.34 43.12
CA THR A 8 -3.43 1.62 44.34
C THR A 8 -3.91 0.20 44.05
N ALA A 9 -3.14 -0.80 44.46
CA ALA A 9 -3.59 -2.19 44.54
C ALA A 9 -4.17 -2.47 45.94
N LEU A 10 -5.42 -2.94 45.94
CA LEU A 10 -6.09 -3.53 47.09
C LEU A 10 -5.38 -4.87 47.42
N LEU A 11 -4.57 -4.92 48.47
CA LEU A 11 -3.89 -6.15 48.88
C LEU A 11 -4.70 -6.89 49.96
N ALA A 12 -5.08 -8.12 49.63
CA ALA A 12 -5.52 -9.11 50.60
C ALA A 12 -4.36 -9.48 51.55
N LEU A 13 -4.73 -9.58 52.81
CA LEU A 13 -3.90 -9.82 54.00
C LEU A 13 -3.24 -11.21 53.98
N MET A 14 -1.92 -11.29 54.04
CA MET A 14 -1.22 -12.42 54.68
C MET A 14 -0.02 -11.92 55.48
N VAL A 15 -0.21 -11.94 56.80
CA VAL A 15 0.78 -11.67 57.83
C VAL A 15 1.64 -12.91 58.02
N ILE A 16 2.97 -12.80 57.82
CA ILE A 16 3.94 -13.61 58.56
C ILE A 16 5.07 -12.70 59.04
N VAL A 17 5.09 -12.50 60.36
CA VAL A 17 6.16 -11.86 61.11
C VAL A 17 7.23 -12.90 61.41
N ALA A 18 8.48 -12.62 61.09
CA ALA A 18 9.63 -13.19 61.80
C ALA A 18 10.74 -12.14 61.86
N VAL A 19 10.88 -11.56 63.05
CA VAL A 19 11.98 -10.68 63.46
C VAL A 19 13.14 -11.56 63.91
N ALA A 20 14.35 -11.28 63.42
CA ALA A 20 15.58 -11.57 64.16
C ALA A 20 16.70 -10.61 63.70
N CYS A 21 17.01 -9.63 64.55
CA CYS A 21 18.28 -8.90 64.55
C CYS A 21 19.40 -9.85 64.98
N ASN A 22 20.64 -9.69 64.48
CA ASN A 22 21.67 -8.91 65.18
C ASN A 22 23.07 -8.95 64.51
N ASN A 23 23.73 -7.79 64.58
CA ASN A 23 25.16 -7.53 64.75
C ASN A 23 26.18 -7.55 63.58
N ALA A 24 26.70 -6.34 63.35
CA ALA A 24 28.12 -5.92 63.40
C ALA A 24 28.80 -5.53 62.07
N GLY A 25 29.30 -4.29 62.03
CA GLY A 25 30.40 -3.86 61.16
C GLY A 25 30.12 -2.60 60.34
N GLU A 26 30.52 -1.43 60.84
CA GLU A 26 30.67 -0.20 60.04
C GLU A 26 31.84 -0.34 59.06
N GLU A 27 31.56 -0.17 57.77
CA GLU A 27 32.55 0.26 56.77
C GLU A 27 31.88 1.35 55.93
N THR A 28 32.38 2.58 56.03
CA THR A 28 31.82 3.76 55.36
C THR A 28 32.26 3.77 53.90
N ALA A 29 31.40 3.27 53.00
CA ALA A 29 31.50 3.51 51.58
C ALA A 29 30.89 4.88 51.24
N VAL A 30 31.69 5.78 50.67
CA VAL A 30 31.22 7.09 50.19
C VAL A 30 30.53 6.89 48.84
N THR A 31 29.20 6.98 48.82
CA THR A 31 28.40 6.98 47.59
C THR A 31 28.49 8.36 46.92
N PRO A 32 28.81 8.48 45.61
CA PRO A 32 28.74 9.76 44.93
C PRO A 32 27.28 10.22 44.83
N LEU A 33 27.03 11.51 45.08
CA LEU A 33 25.71 12.12 44.96
C LEU A 33 25.19 12.00 43.51
N PRO A 34 23.91 11.66 43.30
CA PRO A 34 23.30 11.70 41.99
C PRO A 34 23.28 13.16 41.45
N PRO A 35 23.50 13.37 40.14
CA PRO A 35 23.46 14.71 39.57
C PRO A 35 22.06 15.32 39.71
N THR A 36 22.03 16.59 40.10
CA THR A 36 20.82 17.40 40.20
C THR A 36 20.19 17.58 38.81
N PRO A 37 18.87 17.39 38.64
CA PRO A 37 18.20 17.61 37.35
C PRO A 37 18.35 19.06 36.93
N THR A 38 18.91 19.29 35.75
CA THR A 38 18.90 20.61 35.11
C THR A 38 17.49 20.87 34.57
N SER A 39 16.96 22.05 34.84
CA SER A 39 15.63 22.51 34.43
C SER A 39 15.38 22.28 32.93
N GLN A 40 14.25 21.66 32.63
CA GLN A 40 13.71 21.45 31.29
C GLN A 40 13.42 22.81 30.62
N PRO A 41 13.88 23.07 29.38
CA PRO A 41 13.48 24.27 28.66
C PRO A 41 11.97 24.22 28.38
N GLU A 42 11.32 25.35 28.64
CA GLU A 42 9.88 25.56 28.43
C GLU A 42 9.57 25.42 26.92
N PRO A 43 8.53 24.66 26.52
CA PRO A 43 8.19 24.49 25.12
C PRO A 43 7.83 25.85 24.52
N THR A 44 8.62 26.30 23.55
CA THR A 44 8.20 27.40 22.69
C THR A 44 7.02 26.87 21.88
N ALA A 45 5.82 27.42 22.12
CA ALA A 45 4.64 27.11 21.33
C ALA A 45 4.93 27.46 19.87
N VAL A 46 5.18 26.42 19.07
CA VAL A 46 5.21 26.56 17.62
C VAL A 46 3.75 26.60 17.19
N THR A 47 3.33 27.74 16.69
CA THR A 47 2.03 27.89 16.05
C THR A 47 2.04 26.98 14.82
N ASP A 48 1.38 25.85 14.93
CA ASP A 48 1.04 24.98 13.83
C ASP A 48 0.31 25.79 12.76
N THR A 49 0.88 25.83 11.56
CA THR A 49 0.29 26.48 10.39
C THR A 49 0.23 25.51 9.21
N GLN A 50 -0.03 24.22 9.48
CA GLN A 50 -0.53 23.30 8.44
C GLN A 50 -1.75 22.52 8.94
N THR A 51 -2.89 22.90 8.36
CA THR A 51 -4.25 22.34 8.47
C THR A 51 -4.33 20.82 8.62
N ASN A 52 -5.12 20.38 9.62
CA ASN A 52 -5.86 19.12 9.71
C ASN A 52 -6.22 18.55 8.33
N ARG A 53 -5.41 17.63 7.77
CA ARG A 53 -5.78 16.89 6.56
C ARG A 53 -6.68 15.74 6.99
N ASP A 54 -7.83 15.59 6.34
CA ASP A 54 -8.73 14.46 6.59
C ASP A 54 -8.05 13.14 6.18
N PHE A 55 -8.30 12.07 6.95
CA PHE A 55 -7.74 10.73 6.75
C PHE A 55 -8.83 9.77 6.24
N ILE A 56 -8.55 9.02 5.17
CA ILE A 56 -9.50 8.14 4.47
C ILE A 56 -8.98 6.70 4.51
N VAL A 57 -9.76 5.78 5.08
CA VAL A 57 -9.41 4.36 5.06
C VAL A 57 -10.08 3.67 3.88
N ILE A 58 -9.33 2.87 3.13
CA ILE A 58 -9.76 2.30 1.85
C ILE A 58 -9.69 0.77 1.93
N ALA A 59 -10.84 0.11 1.80
CA ALA A 59 -10.88 -1.33 1.70
C ALA A 59 -10.43 -1.78 0.30
N THR A 60 -9.54 -2.77 0.25
CA THR A 60 -9.13 -3.39 -1.02
C THR A 60 -8.93 -4.89 -0.85
N ASP A 61 -9.07 -5.64 -1.94
CA ASP A 61 -8.80 -7.06 -1.97
C ASP A 61 -7.37 -7.29 -2.46
N ALA A 62 -6.61 -8.15 -1.79
CA ALA A 62 -5.21 -8.41 -2.10
C ALA A 62 -4.79 -9.82 -1.63
N PRO A 63 -3.91 -10.52 -2.38
CA PRO A 63 -3.20 -10.05 -3.57
C PRO A 63 -3.98 -10.32 -4.89
N ASN A 64 -3.95 -9.36 -5.81
CA ASN A 64 -4.46 -9.41 -7.17
C ASN A 64 -3.49 -8.69 -8.14
N PRO A 65 -2.34 -9.30 -8.51
CA PRO A 65 -1.42 -8.69 -9.46
C PRO A 65 -2.07 -8.47 -10.83
N PRO A 66 -1.76 -7.36 -11.54
CA PRO A 66 -0.79 -6.31 -11.19
C PRO A 66 -1.39 -5.14 -10.35
N PHE A 67 -2.63 -5.27 -9.87
CA PHE A 67 -3.36 -4.18 -9.24
C PHE A 67 -3.00 -3.98 -7.77
N THR A 68 -3.02 -5.07 -6.99
CA THR A 68 -2.71 -5.07 -5.57
C THR A 68 -1.79 -6.23 -5.23
N GLU A 69 -0.63 -5.95 -4.68
CA GLU A 69 0.33 -6.96 -4.22
C GLU A 69 0.84 -6.59 -2.84
N PHE A 70 1.54 -7.52 -2.19
CA PHE A 70 2.25 -7.23 -0.96
C PHE A 70 3.74 -7.10 -1.24
N ASP A 71 4.37 -6.03 -0.76
CA ASP A 71 5.82 -5.97 -0.67
C ASP A 71 6.36 -6.90 0.43
N GLU A 72 7.69 -6.95 0.58
CA GLU A 72 8.34 -7.77 1.61
C GLU A 72 7.99 -7.38 3.06
N PHE A 73 7.38 -6.21 3.25
CA PHE A 73 6.96 -5.67 4.54
C PHE A 73 5.44 -5.82 4.78
N GLY A 74 4.70 -6.36 3.81
CA GLY A 74 3.25 -6.53 3.88
C GLY A 74 2.44 -5.27 3.56
N ASN A 75 3.06 -4.24 2.96
CA ASN A 75 2.32 -3.08 2.46
C ASN A 75 1.68 -3.41 1.11
N ILE A 76 0.52 -2.80 0.84
CA ILE A 76 -0.09 -2.87 -0.48
C ILE A 76 0.76 -2.05 -1.47
N VAL A 77 1.16 -2.70 -2.55
CA VAL A 77 1.84 -2.10 -3.71
C VAL A 77 1.09 -2.48 -5.00
N GLY A 78 1.53 -1.94 -6.13
CA GLY A 78 0.90 -2.16 -7.43
C GLY A 78 0.15 -0.93 -7.94
N PHE A 79 -0.68 -1.12 -8.96
CA PHE A 79 -1.36 -0.02 -9.62
C PHE A 79 -2.38 0.71 -8.74
N ASN A 80 -3.17 -0.02 -7.94
CA ASN A 80 -4.17 0.60 -7.07
C ASN A 80 -3.51 1.49 -6.02
N GLU A 81 -2.37 1.08 -5.48
CA GLU A 81 -1.56 1.93 -4.62
C GLU A 81 -1.15 3.20 -5.37
N SER A 82 -0.47 3.02 -6.50
CA SER A 82 0.11 4.14 -7.22
C SER A 82 -0.96 5.18 -7.64
N ILE A 83 -2.13 4.72 -8.09
CA ILE A 83 -3.27 5.58 -8.41
C ILE A 83 -3.79 6.28 -7.16
N MET A 84 -3.98 5.55 -6.06
CA MET A 84 -4.54 6.11 -4.84
C MET A 84 -3.62 7.16 -4.21
N SER A 85 -2.31 6.92 -4.25
CA SER A 85 -1.27 7.87 -3.84
C SER A 85 -1.39 9.19 -4.60
N SER A 86 -1.59 9.11 -5.91
CA SER A 86 -1.78 10.28 -6.77
C SER A 86 -3.11 10.99 -6.50
N ILE A 87 -4.20 10.25 -6.31
CA ILE A 87 -5.50 10.81 -5.93
C ILE A 87 -5.41 11.54 -4.58
N ALA A 88 -4.69 10.97 -3.62
CA ALA A 88 -4.51 11.57 -2.30
C ALA A 88 -3.67 12.84 -2.34
N ALA A 89 -2.60 12.86 -3.14
CA ALA A 89 -1.79 14.05 -3.39
C ALA A 89 -2.63 15.18 -4.00
N GLU A 90 -3.39 14.88 -5.06
CA GLU A 90 -4.29 15.82 -5.72
C GLU A 90 -5.43 16.28 -4.83
N GLY A 91 -5.98 15.38 -4.01
CA GLY A 91 -7.07 15.62 -3.09
C GLY A 91 -6.63 16.26 -1.78
N SER A 92 -5.33 16.40 -1.53
CA SER A 92 -4.75 16.91 -0.27
C SER A 92 -5.27 16.17 0.97
N PHE A 93 -5.37 14.85 0.92
CA PHE A 93 -5.74 13.99 2.05
C PHE A 93 -4.70 12.92 2.32
N GLU A 94 -4.83 12.25 3.45
CA GLU A 94 -4.05 11.06 3.80
C GLU A 94 -4.95 9.82 3.72
N TYR A 95 -4.35 8.66 3.47
CA TYR A 95 -5.09 7.41 3.36
C TYR A 95 -4.29 6.20 3.86
N GLU A 96 -4.99 5.09 4.07
CA GLU A 96 -4.39 3.76 4.20
C GLU A 96 -5.29 2.70 3.57
N PHE A 97 -4.68 1.58 3.17
CA PHE A 97 -5.42 0.40 2.75
C PHE A 97 -5.69 -0.55 3.91
N VAL A 98 -6.91 -1.11 3.94
CA VAL A 98 -7.27 -2.27 4.76
C VAL A 98 -7.65 -3.44 3.86
N VAL A 99 -6.96 -4.56 4.05
CA VAL A 99 -7.23 -5.78 3.26
C VAL A 99 -8.55 -6.36 3.69
N THR A 100 -9.55 -6.29 2.81
CA THR A 100 -10.91 -6.73 3.08
C THR A 100 -11.42 -7.49 1.86
N PRO A 101 -11.82 -8.78 2.01
CA PRO A 101 -12.42 -9.53 0.91
C PRO A 101 -13.60 -8.79 0.31
N TYR A 102 -13.72 -8.80 -1.01
CA TYR A 102 -14.79 -8.05 -1.69
C TYR A 102 -16.21 -8.51 -1.29
N GLN A 103 -16.37 -9.78 -0.89
CA GLN A 103 -17.66 -10.32 -0.47
C GLN A 103 -18.19 -9.62 0.79
N GLY A 104 -19.30 -8.87 0.65
CA GLY A 104 -19.98 -8.19 1.76
C GLY A 104 -19.41 -6.80 2.12
N VAL A 105 -18.28 -6.40 1.53
CA VAL A 105 -17.65 -5.09 1.85
C VAL A 105 -18.54 -3.91 1.47
N LEU A 106 -19.24 -4.00 0.32
CA LEU A 106 -20.15 -2.94 -0.14
C LEU A 106 -21.39 -2.82 0.76
N GLU A 107 -21.91 -3.93 1.28
CA GLU A 107 -23.03 -3.87 2.23
C GLU A 107 -22.60 -3.22 3.54
N SER A 108 -21.36 -3.48 3.98
CA SER A 108 -20.82 -2.82 5.18
C SER A 108 -20.60 -1.33 4.98
N LEU A 109 -20.11 -0.93 3.80
CA LEU A 109 -19.96 0.47 3.39
C LEU A 109 -21.31 1.20 3.37
N ALA A 110 -22.32 0.64 2.69
CA ALA A 110 -23.64 1.26 2.53
C ALA A 110 -24.37 1.47 3.86
N ASN A 111 -24.21 0.53 4.79
CA ASN A 111 -24.91 0.55 6.08
C ASN A 111 -24.09 1.22 7.19
N HIS A 112 -22.88 1.70 6.92
CA HIS A 112 -21.94 2.26 7.91
C HIS A 112 -21.72 1.32 9.11
N THR A 113 -21.76 0.00 8.87
CA THR A 113 -21.71 -1.00 9.95
C THR A 113 -20.30 -1.27 10.44
N SER A 114 -19.30 -1.01 9.60
CA SER A 114 -17.91 -0.89 10.00
C SER A 114 -17.52 0.59 9.90
N GLN A 115 -17.00 1.17 10.99
CA GLN A 115 -16.29 2.46 10.92
C GLN A 115 -14.84 2.27 10.46
N GLU A 116 -14.55 1.12 9.85
CA GLU A 116 -13.20 0.67 9.55
C GLU A 116 -12.71 1.18 8.18
N PHE A 117 -13.62 1.58 7.28
CA PHE A 117 -13.27 2.15 5.98
C PHE A 117 -14.32 3.14 5.45
N ASN A 118 -13.89 4.02 4.55
CA ASN A 118 -14.69 5.09 3.96
C ASN A 118 -14.93 4.89 2.47
N ALA A 119 -14.08 4.11 1.81
CA ALA A 119 -14.18 3.76 0.39
C ALA A 119 -13.74 2.32 0.16
N VAL A 120 -14.10 1.76 -0.98
CA VAL A 120 -13.65 0.44 -1.44
C VAL A 120 -13.02 0.58 -2.83
N MET A 121 -11.80 0.09 -3.01
CA MET A 121 -11.06 0.13 -4.27
C MET A 121 -10.49 -1.26 -4.61
N PRO A 122 -11.34 -2.22 -4.98
CA PRO A 122 -10.89 -3.50 -5.50
C PRO A 122 -10.68 -3.41 -7.02
N PRO A 123 -9.91 -4.31 -7.64
CA PRO A 123 -9.80 -4.42 -9.10
C PRO A 123 -11.07 -5.07 -9.69
N VAL A 124 -12.23 -4.46 -9.43
CA VAL A 124 -13.53 -4.94 -9.87
C VAL A 124 -14.21 -3.83 -10.68
N PRO A 125 -14.70 -4.12 -11.90
CA PRO A 125 -15.43 -3.15 -12.70
C PRO A 125 -16.69 -2.59 -12.04
N ILE A 126 -16.99 -1.34 -12.36
CA ILE A 126 -18.24 -0.65 -11.98
C ILE A 126 -19.42 -1.43 -12.58
N PRO A 127 -20.42 -1.84 -11.78
CA PRO A 127 -21.61 -2.53 -12.28
C PRO A 127 -22.52 -1.57 -13.05
N ASP A 128 -23.26 -2.10 -14.03
CA ASP A 128 -24.25 -1.34 -14.80
C ASP A 128 -25.29 -0.66 -13.90
N THR A 129 -25.62 -1.31 -12.79
CA THR A 129 -26.49 -0.76 -11.74
C THR A 129 -25.76 -0.81 -10.40
N PRO A 130 -25.43 0.36 -9.81
CA PRO A 130 -24.87 0.41 -8.47
C PRO A 130 -25.79 -0.28 -7.45
N PRO A 131 -25.22 -1.03 -6.48
CA PRO A 131 -25.99 -1.54 -5.34
C PRO A 131 -26.68 -0.42 -4.56
N GLU A 132 -27.78 -0.75 -3.89
CA GLU A 132 -28.49 0.23 -3.04
C GLU A 132 -27.54 0.80 -1.97
N GLY A 133 -27.54 2.13 -1.81
CA GLY A 133 -26.68 2.82 -0.85
C GLY A 133 -25.21 2.98 -1.26
N ILE A 134 -24.83 2.58 -2.48
CA ILE A 134 -23.47 2.75 -3.02
C ILE A 134 -23.45 3.74 -4.18
N ALA A 135 -22.45 4.62 -4.18
CA ALA A 135 -22.06 5.44 -5.32
C ALA A 135 -20.65 5.07 -5.77
N TYR A 136 -20.36 5.23 -7.05
CA TYR A 136 -19.04 5.02 -7.62
C TYR A 136 -18.44 6.35 -8.09
N THR A 137 -17.12 6.48 -7.97
CA THR A 137 -16.37 7.56 -8.60
C THR A 137 -16.50 7.51 -10.12
N ASP A 138 -16.11 8.60 -10.77
CA ASP A 138 -15.77 8.57 -12.19
C ASP A 138 -14.72 7.47 -12.44
N PRO A 139 -14.79 6.77 -13.59
CA PRO A 139 -13.91 5.66 -13.88
C PRO A 139 -12.45 6.13 -13.99
N TYR A 140 -11.50 5.42 -13.39
CA TYR A 140 -10.08 5.78 -13.47
C TYR A 140 -9.27 4.84 -14.36
N LEU A 141 -9.78 3.66 -14.71
CA LEU A 141 -9.08 2.73 -15.61
C LEU A 141 -10.10 2.00 -16.47
N GLU A 142 -9.90 1.99 -17.79
CA GLU A 142 -10.64 1.09 -18.68
C GLU A 142 -9.96 -0.27 -18.67
N VAL A 143 -10.77 -1.33 -18.57
CA VAL A 143 -10.31 -2.71 -18.50
C VAL A 143 -11.24 -3.56 -19.35
N GLY A 144 -10.68 -4.48 -20.13
CA GLY A 144 -11.45 -5.47 -20.85
C GLY A 144 -11.44 -6.85 -20.20
N GLN A 145 -12.28 -7.75 -20.72
CA GLN A 145 -12.09 -9.19 -20.55
C GLN A 145 -11.35 -9.77 -21.76
N ASP A 146 -10.40 -10.66 -21.51
CA ASP A 146 -9.67 -11.40 -22.54
C ASP A 146 -9.74 -12.91 -22.30
N MET A 147 -9.28 -13.66 -23.30
CA MET A 147 -9.11 -15.11 -23.21
C MET A 147 -7.63 -15.47 -23.14
N LEU A 148 -7.25 -16.18 -22.10
CA LEU A 148 -5.93 -16.77 -21.95
C LEU A 148 -5.97 -18.25 -22.35
N VAL A 149 -4.98 -18.68 -23.14
CA VAL A 149 -4.80 -20.06 -23.60
C VAL A 149 -3.34 -20.50 -23.45
N LEU A 150 -3.08 -21.79 -23.64
CA LEU A 150 -1.71 -22.28 -23.72
C LEU A 150 -0.97 -21.68 -24.93
N ALA A 151 0.34 -21.47 -24.79
CA ALA A 151 1.17 -20.89 -25.85
C ALA A 151 1.12 -21.71 -27.16
N ASP A 152 0.96 -23.04 -27.05
CA ASP A 152 0.85 -23.97 -28.17
C ASP A 152 -0.59 -24.18 -28.70
N GLU A 153 -1.59 -23.49 -28.15
CA GLU A 153 -2.96 -23.52 -28.66
C GLU A 153 -3.05 -22.84 -30.04
N ASN A 154 -3.55 -23.55 -31.05
CA ASN A 154 -3.59 -23.06 -32.44
C ASN A 154 -4.99 -23.08 -33.06
N GLU A 155 -5.99 -23.60 -32.36
CA GLU A 155 -7.37 -23.68 -32.84
C GLU A 155 -8.21 -22.49 -32.38
N ILE A 156 -8.01 -22.00 -31.14
CA ILE A 156 -8.75 -20.87 -30.58
C ILE A 156 -7.95 -19.58 -30.81
N GLN A 157 -8.31 -18.80 -31.83
CA GLN A 157 -7.63 -17.55 -32.21
C GLN A 157 -8.52 -16.32 -32.02
N SER A 158 -9.81 -16.52 -31.77
CA SER A 158 -10.79 -15.50 -31.45
C SER A 158 -11.95 -16.09 -30.65
N VAL A 159 -12.80 -15.23 -30.09
CA VAL A 159 -14.05 -15.64 -29.42
C VAL A 159 -14.96 -16.51 -30.30
N ASN A 160 -14.90 -16.35 -31.62
CA ASN A 160 -15.72 -17.10 -32.57
C ASN A 160 -15.29 -18.56 -32.72
N ASP A 161 -14.09 -18.91 -32.25
CA ASP A 161 -13.55 -20.28 -32.33
C ASP A 161 -14.01 -21.15 -31.15
N LEU A 162 -14.64 -20.57 -30.13
CA LEU A 162 -15.23 -21.30 -29.00
C LEU A 162 -16.41 -22.16 -29.46
N GLN A 163 -16.15 -23.45 -29.63
CA GLN A 163 -17.20 -24.43 -29.93
C GLN A 163 -17.91 -24.88 -28.65
N PRO A 164 -19.18 -25.33 -28.74
CA PRO A 164 -19.86 -25.98 -27.61
C PRO A 164 -19.04 -27.16 -27.06
N GLY A 165 -19.00 -27.31 -25.73
CA GLY A 165 -18.22 -28.35 -25.06
C GLY A 165 -16.79 -27.96 -24.68
N VAL A 166 -16.27 -26.82 -25.16
CA VAL A 166 -14.95 -26.31 -24.74
C VAL A 166 -15.04 -25.86 -23.29
N LYS A 167 -14.18 -26.41 -22.42
CA LYS A 167 -14.14 -26.04 -21.00
C LYS A 167 -13.45 -24.69 -20.80
N VAL A 168 -14.17 -23.76 -20.18
CA VAL A 168 -13.73 -22.38 -19.90
C VAL A 168 -13.65 -22.17 -18.40
N GLY A 169 -12.48 -21.73 -17.92
CA GLY A 169 -12.27 -21.35 -16.52
C GLY A 169 -12.57 -19.88 -16.27
N VAL A 170 -13.23 -19.59 -15.16
CA VAL A 170 -13.52 -18.22 -14.69
C VAL A 170 -13.40 -18.14 -13.17
N VAL A 171 -13.24 -16.94 -12.61
CA VAL A 171 -13.34 -16.75 -11.16
C VAL A 171 -14.82 -16.64 -10.76
N HIS A 172 -15.22 -17.28 -9.66
CA HIS A 172 -16.59 -17.24 -9.17
C HIS A 172 -17.01 -15.79 -8.80
N ASN A 173 -18.22 -15.39 -9.20
CA ASN A 173 -18.77 -14.04 -9.04
C ASN A 173 -17.91 -12.93 -9.66
N SER A 174 -17.12 -13.26 -10.69
CA SER A 174 -16.31 -12.28 -11.43
C SER A 174 -17.01 -11.80 -12.70
N TYR A 175 -16.51 -10.71 -13.28
CA TYR A 175 -16.95 -10.29 -14.61
C TYR A 175 -16.54 -11.27 -15.71
N GLY A 176 -15.45 -12.04 -15.54
CA GLY A 176 -15.11 -13.12 -16.45
C GLY A 176 -16.21 -14.18 -16.54
N GLU A 177 -16.85 -14.52 -15.40
CA GLU A 177 -18.02 -15.40 -15.36
C GLU A 177 -19.23 -14.77 -16.07
N VAL A 178 -19.48 -13.47 -15.85
CA VAL A 178 -20.56 -12.74 -16.53
C VAL A 178 -20.33 -12.71 -18.04
N THR A 179 -19.10 -12.45 -18.49
CA THR A 179 -18.73 -12.43 -19.91
C THR A 179 -18.89 -13.81 -20.53
N ALA A 180 -18.39 -14.87 -19.86
CA ALA A 180 -18.56 -16.24 -20.33
C ALA A 180 -20.05 -16.62 -20.51
N LEU A 181 -20.90 -16.34 -19.52
CA LEU A 181 -22.29 -16.77 -19.52
C LEU A 181 -23.23 -15.86 -20.32
N LYS A 182 -23.02 -14.54 -20.29
CA LYS A 182 -23.96 -13.58 -20.90
C LYS A 182 -23.47 -13.03 -22.24
N GLU A 183 -22.20 -12.68 -22.35
CA GLU A 183 -21.67 -12.02 -23.56
C GLU A 183 -21.26 -13.05 -24.61
N LEU A 184 -20.61 -14.15 -24.18
CA LEU A 184 -20.24 -15.29 -25.02
C LEU A 184 -21.36 -16.35 -25.11
N ALA A 185 -22.38 -16.27 -24.25
CA ALA A 185 -23.52 -17.18 -24.20
C ALA A 185 -23.12 -18.68 -24.10
N LEU A 186 -22.06 -18.97 -23.33
CA LEU A 186 -21.61 -20.34 -23.09
C LEU A 186 -22.60 -21.10 -22.20
N ALA A 187 -22.67 -22.42 -22.38
CA ALA A 187 -23.48 -23.26 -21.50
C ALA A 187 -22.85 -23.34 -20.10
N GLU A 188 -23.67 -23.28 -19.04
CA GLU A 188 -23.19 -23.35 -17.65
C GLU A 188 -22.34 -24.60 -17.38
N GLU A 189 -22.64 -25.73 -18.04
CA GLU A 189 -21.88 -26.97 -17.92
C GLU A 189 -20.47 -26.92 -18.53
N ASP A 190 -20.19 -25.92 -19.38
CA ASP A 190 -18.90 -25.67 -20.01
C ASP A 190 -18.07 -24.61 -19.26
N VAL A 191 -18.69 -23.89 -18.31
CA VAL A 191 -18.02 -22.89 -17.48
C VAL A 191 -17.67 -23.51 -16.13
N GLN A 192 -16.39 -23.52 -15.80
CA GLN A 192 -15.87 -23.97 -14.52
C GLN A 192 -15.39 -22.78 -13.70
N THR A 193 -15.94 -22.64 -12.49
CA THR A 193 -15.59 -21.55 -11.58
C THR A 193 -14.45 -21.94 -10.63
N PHE A 194 -13.62 -20.96 -10.28
CA PHE A 194 -12.49 -21.06 -9.36
C PHE A 194 -12.54 -19.93 -8.33
N GLU A 195 -11.89 -20.09 -7.19
CA GLU A 195 -11.91 -19.06 -6.14
C GLU A 195 -10.95 -17.89 -6.44
N THR A 196 -9.90 -18.12 -7.22
CA THR A 196 -8.87 -17.10 -7.53
C THR A 196 -8.41 -17.20 -8.98
N THR A 197 -7.91 -16.09 -9.54
CA THR A 197 -7.34 -16.05 -10.90
C THR A 197 -6.20 -17.05 -11.05
N THR A 198 -5.29 -17.14 -10.07
CA THR A 198 -4.18 -18.10 -10.07
C THR A 198 -4.67 -19.56 -10.17
N GLN A 199 -5.76 -19.91 -9.48
CA GLN A 199 -6.34 -21.26 -9.59
C GLN A 199 -6.92 -21.53 -10.98
N ALA A 200 -7.60 -20.55 -11.58
CA ALA A 200 -8.13 -20.67 -12.94
C ALA A 200 -7.00 -20.84 -13.96
N VAL A 201 -5.94 -20.03 -13.86
CA VAL A 201 -4.74 -20.13 -14.72
C VAL A 201 -4.00 -21.45 -14.50
N GLN A 202 -3.88 -21.93 -13.26
CA GLN A 202 -3.30 -23.25 -13.01
C GLN A 202 -4.13 -24.37 -13.65
N ALA A 203 -5.46 -24.28 -13.62
CA ALA A 203 -6.32 -25.25 -14.27
C ALA A 203 -6.17 -25.25 -15.80
N LEU A 204 -5.83 -24.11 -16.41
CA LEU A 204 -5.45 -24.03 -17.82
C LEU A 204 -4.12 -24.72 -18.11
N VAL A 205 -3.10 -24.46 -17.29
CA VAL A 205 -1.78 -25.11 -17.38
C VAL A 205 -1.91 -26.63 -17.21
N ASP A 206 -2.74 -27.07 -16.28
CA ASP A 206 -3.04 -28.48 -16.03
C ASP A 206 -3.97 -29.11 -17.09
N GLN A 207 -4.42 -28.33 -18.07
CA GLN A 207 -5.32 -28.73 -19.15
C GLN A 207 -6.70 -29.22 -18.67
N ASN A 208 -7.13 -28.81 -17.47
CA ASN A 208 -8.47 -29.06 -16.95
C ASN A 208 -9.53 -28.16 -17.62
N VAL A 209 -9.11 -26.95 -17.99
CA VAL A 209 -9.84 -26.03 -18.89
C VAL A 209 -8.97 -25.72 -20.09
N ARG A 210 -9.59 -25.35 -21.21
CA ARG A 210 -8.88 -25.01 -22.45
C ARG A 210 -8.68 -23.51 -22.64
N VAL A 211 -9.51 -22.71 -21.97
CA VAL A 211 -9.49 -21.24 -22.01
C VAL A 211 -9.77 -20.72 -20.61
N VAL A 212 -9.17 -19.60 -20.23
CA VAL A 212 -9.57 -18.82 -19.06
C VAL A 212 -10.05 -17.45 -19.52
N VAL A 213 -11.23 -17.02 -19.06
CA VAL A 213 -11.70 -15.64 -19.26
C VAL A 213 -11.40 -14.84 -18.00
N LEU A 214 -10.66 -13.74 -18.16
CA LEU A 214 -10.15 -12.91 -17.07
C LEU A 214 -9.95 -11.46 -17.52
N ASP A 215 -9.67 -10.57 -16.59
CA ASP A 215 -9.36 -9.17 -16.90
C ASP A 215 -8.11 -9.07 -17.80
N SER A 216 -8.21 -8.26 -18.85
CA SER A 216 -7.17 -7.98 -19.86
C SER A 216 -5.78 -7.82 -19.26
N TYR A 217 -5.60 -6.86 -18.37
CA TYR A 217 -4.32 -6.60 -17.71
C TYR A 217 -3.79 -7.77 -16.84
N SER A 218 -4.68 -8.55 -16.21
CA SER A 218 -4.28 -9.77 -15.50
C SER A 218 -3.82 -10.84 -16.51
N GLY A 219 -4.53 -10.96 -17.63
CA GLY A 219 -4.16 -11.84 -18.73
C GLY A 219 -2.83 -11.49 -19.37
N GLU A 220 -2.59 -10.20 -19.62
CA GLU A 220 -1.31 -9.65 -20.11
C GLU A 220 -0.19 -10.01 -19.14
N HIS A 221 -0.37 -9.72 -17.84
CA HIS A 221 0.59 -10.06 -16.80
C HIS A 221 0.95 -11.56 -16.78
N PHE A 222 -0.02 -12.47 -16.87
CA PHE A 222 0.24 -13.92 -16.91
C PHE A 222 0.93 -14.36 -18.20
N ALA A 223 0.53 -13.83 -19.36
CA ALA A 223 1.16 -14.13 -20.64
C ALA A 223 2.62 -13.65 -20.68
N GLU A 224 2.92 -12.48 -20.13
CA GLU A 224 4.26 -11.91 -20.03
C GLU A 224 5.14 -12.65 -19.03
N THR A 225 4.58 -13.05 -17.90
CA THR A 225 5.31 -13.80 -16.86
C THR A 225 5.65 -15.21 -17.33
N TYR A 226 4.78 -15.82 -18.15
CA TYR A 226 4.93 -17.20 -18.63
C TYR A 226 4.78 -17.33 -20.15
N PRO A 227 5.61 -16.65 -20.97
CA PRO A 227 5.40 -16.53 -22.42
C PRO A 227 5.62 -17.84 -23.18
N GLU A 228 6.36 -18.79 -22.58
CA GLU A 228 6.53 -20.13 -23.13
C GLU A 228 5.33 -21.05 -22.86
N GLN A 229 4.43 -20.68 -21.94
CA GLN A 229 3.32 -21.51 -21.49
C GLN A 229 1.95 -20.91 -21.81
N LEU A 230 1.82 -19.58 -21.80
CA LEU A 230 0.56 -18.87 -21.86
C LEU A 230 0.60 -17.78 -22.94
N LYS A 231 -0.56 -17.51 -23.56
CA LYS A 231 -0.75 -16.37 -24.46
C LYS A 231 -2.20 -15.89 -24.45
N LEU A 232 -2.39 -14.64 -24.82
CA LEU A 232 -3.71 -14.07 -25.06
C LEU A 232 -4.23 -14.40 -26.46
N VAL A 233 -5.51 -14.73 -26.54
CA VAL A 233 -6.22 -14.90 -27.80
C VAL A 233 -6.54 -13.53 -28.37
N GLY A 234 -6.22 -13.28 -29.64
CA GLY A 234 -6.46 -11.99 -30.30
C GLY A 234 -5.35 -10.95 -30.11
N GLY A 235 -4.38 -11.20 -29.23
CA GLY A 235 -3.25 -10.30 -28.95
C GLY A 235 -3.44 -9.49 -27.67
N THR A 236 -2.72 -8.38 -27.54
CA THR A 236 -2.78 -7.44 -26.41
C THR A 236 -3.56 -6.17 -26.77
N GLY A 237 -3.99 -5.43 -25.74
CA GLY A 237 -4.66 -4.14 -25.90
C GLY A 237 -6.13 -4.22 -26.32
N GLN A 238 -6.76 -3.03 -26.38
CA GLN A 238 -8.23 -2.89 -26.45
C GLN A 238 -8.91 -3.57 -27.64
N ALA A 239 -8.19 -3.82 -28.74
CA ALA A 239 -8.74 -4.49 -29.91
C ALA A 239 -8.98 -6.00 -29.70
N ALA A 240 -8.30 -6.62 -28.73
CA ALA A 240 -8.48 -8.02 -28.36
C ALA A 240 -9.65 -8.25 -27.39
N TRP A 241 -10.06 -7.20 -26.67
CA TRP A 241 -11.04 -7.29 -25.60
C TRP A 241 -12.39 -7.81 -26.09
N ILE A 242 -12.92 -8.79 -25.35
CA ILE A 242 -14.26 -9.36 -25.56
C ILE A 242 -15.32 -8.31 -25.21
N SER A 243 -15.09 -7.60 -24.12
CA SER A 243 -15.92 -6.50 -23.64
C SER A 243 -15.08 -5.51 -22.87
N GLY A 244 -15.50 -4.24 -22.88
CA GLY A 244 -14.87 -3.16 -22.13
C GLY A 244 -15.72 -2.73 -20.95
N ARG A 245 -15.07 -2.47 -19.83
CA ARG A 245 -15.63 -1.89 -18.60
C ARG A 245 -14.62 -0.90 -18.02
N SER A 246 -14.94 -0.38 -16.84
CA SER A 246 -14.03 0.52 -16.14
C SER A 246 -14.02 0.24 -14.65
N PHE A 247 -12.85 0.44 -14.03
CA PHE A 247 -12.71 0.45 -12.59
C PHE A 247 -13.03 1.84 -12.03
N GLY A 248 -13.61 1.84 -10.84
CA GLY A 248 -13.91 3.02 -10.04
C GLY A 248 -13.87 2.66 -8.55
N MET A 249 -13.87 3.66 -7.69
CA MET A 249 -13.94 3.46 -6.24
C MET A 249 -15.39 3.52 -5.79
N ALA A 250 -15.79 2.64 -4.89
CA ALA A 250 -17.09 2.69 -4.26
C ALA A 250 -17.05 3.51 -2.96
N VAL A 251 -18.07 4.32 -2.72
CA VAL A 251 -18.30 5.07 -1.49
C VAL A 251 -19.76 4.94 -1.07
N ALA A 252 -20.06 5.18 0.21
CA ALA A 252 -21.45 5.28 0.65
C ALA A 252 -22.16 6.41 -0.10
N ALA A 253 -23.35 6.15 -0.63
CA ALA A 253 -24.07 7.09 -1.51
C ALA A 253 -24.46 8.40 -0.82
N ASP A 254 -24.55 8.40 0.51
CA ASP A 254 -24.79 9.59 1.33
C ASP A 254 -23.52 10.40 1.62
N ASN A 255 -22.33 9.83 1.38
CA ASN A 255 -21.04 10.50 1.54
C ASN A 255 -20.62 11.25 0.26
N THR A 256 -21.45 12.21 -0.15
CA THR A 256 -21.22 12.99 -1.37
C THR A 256 -19.95 13.83 -1.31
N GLN A 257 -19.53 14.27 -0.12
CA GLN A 257 -18.30 15.06 0.05
C GLN A 257 -17.05 14.25 -0.33
N LEU A 258 -16.97 12.98 0.11
CA LEU A 258 -15.86 12.11 -0.28
C LEU A 258 -15.90 11.80 -1.77
N LEU A 259 -17.09 11.51 -2.31
CA LEU A 259 -17.27 11.24 -3.74
C LEU A 259 -16.77 12.40 -4.62
N ASP A 260 -17.22 13.62 -4.31
CA ASP A 260 -16.84 14.82 -5.08
C ASP A 260 -15.33 15.05 -5.01
N ARG A 261 -14.72 14.87 -3.83
CA ARG A 261 -13.28 15.03 -3.64
C ARG A 261 -12.47 14.02 -4.45
N LEU A 262 -12.88 12.74 -4.46
CA LEU A 262 -12.23 11.70 -5.26
C LEU A 262 -12.38 11.99 -6.76
N ASN A 263 -13.58 12.38 -7.20
CA ASN A 263 -13.85 12.70 -8.61
C ASN A 263 -13.06 13.92 -9.08
N GLU A 264 -12.95 14.97 -8.27
CA GLU A 264 -12.14 16.14 -8.60
C GLU A 264 -10.65 15.79 -8.78
N ALA A 265 -10.11 14.91 -7.93
CA ALA A 265 -8.73 14.43 -8.06
C ALA A 265 -8.54 13.55 -9.31
N ILE A 266 -9.45 12.60 -9.55
CA ILE A 266 -9.45 11.76 -10.76
C ILE A 266 -9.54 12.61 -12.03
N ALA A 267 -10.39 13.64 -12.04
CA ALA A 267 -10.52 14.55 -13.18
C ALA A 267 -9.21 15.29 -13.47
N ARG A 268 -8.53 15.83 -12.44
CA ARG A 268 -7.21 16.46 -12.61
C ARG A 268 -6.16 15.48 -13.14
N MET A 269 -6.11 14.27 -12.60
CA MET A 269 -5.18 13.25 -13.06
C MET A 269 -5.42 12.83 -14.52
N LYS A 270 -6.68 12.84 -14.99
CA LYS A 270 -7.02 12.64 -16.41
C LYS A 270 -6.54 13.80 -17.27
N ASP A 271 -6.83 15.04 -16.87
CA ASP A 271 -6.42 16.25 -17.60
C ASP A 271 -4.87 16.34 -17.75
N GLU A 272 -4.14 15.79 -16.78
CA GLU A 272 -2.67 15.76 -16.77
C GLU A 272 -2.06 14.47 -17.34
N ASN A 273 -2.87 13.58 -17.93
CA ASN A 273 -2.47 12.26 -18.43
C ASN A 273 -1.67 11.44 -17.40
N VAL A 274 -1.90 11.64 -16.10
CA VAL A 274 -1.21 10.90 -15.04
C VAL A 274 -1.65 9.45 -15.08
N ILE A 275 -2.97 9.21 -15.15
CA ILE A 275 -3.54 7.86 -15.19
C ILE A 275 -3.00 7.05 -16.37
N GLU A 276 -3.05 7.62 -17.58
CA GLU A 276 -2.57 6.95 -18.80
C GLU A 276 -1.09 6.58 -18.70
N ARG A 277 -0.25 7.52 -18.24
CA ARG A 277 1.17 7.27 -17.99
C ARG A 277 1.39 6.14 -17.00
N MET A 278 0.63 6.12 -15.90
CA MET A 278 0.74 5.09 -14.88
C MET A 278 0.28 3.73 -15.39
N THR A 279 -0.76 3.67 -16.21
CA THR A 279 -1.22 2.44 -16.85
C THR A 279 -0.09 1.85 -17.70
N VAL A 280 0.55 2.65 -18.55
CA VAL A 280 1.69 2.22 -19.39
C VAL A 280 2.92 1.84 -18.56
N MET A 281 3.18 2.51 -17.44
CA MET A 281 4.38 2.23 -16.64
C MET A 281 4.25 0.99 -15.76
N LEU A 282 3.04 0.70 -15.27
CA LEU A 282 2.81 -0.27 -14.20
C LEU A 282 2.08 -1.53 -14.65
N ILE A 283 1.34 -1.46 -15.76
CA ILE A 283 0.44 -2.53 -16.16
C ILE A 283 0.52 -2.89 -17.65
N ALA A 284 0.52 -1.91 -18.55
CA ALA A 284 0.41 -2.14 -19.99
C ALA A 284 1.76 -2.03 -20.70
N GLU A 285 2.06 -2.93 -21.64
CA GLU A 285 3.20 -2.75 -22.56
C GLU A 285 2.91 -1.67 -23.62
N GLU A 286 3.95 -0.97 -24.11
CA GLU A 286 3.87 -0.01 -25.22
C GLU A 286 3.26 -0.68 -26.46
N GLY A 287 1.95 -0.52 -26.67
CA GLY A 287 1.40 -0.58 -28.01
C GLY A 287 2.01 0.55 -28.84
N ASP A 288 2.18 0.35 -30.16
CA ASP A 288 2.66 1.34 -31.15
C ASP A 288 1.83 2.65 -31.23
N ALA A 289 0.95 2.93 -30.25
CA ALA A 289 0.29 4.20 -30.09
C ALA A 289 1.37 5.27 -29.82
N PRO A 290 1.55 6.26 -30.72
CA PRO A 290 2.49 7.34 -30.46
C PRO A 290 2.03 8.09 -29.22
N LEU A 291 2.76 7.93 -28.11
CA LEU A 291 2.69 8.82 -26.98
C LEU A 291 2.93 10.23 -27.50
N ASP A 292 1.99 11.15 -27.27
CA ASP A 292 2.25 12.58 -27.43
C ASP A 292 3.01 13.02 -26.16
N PRO A 293 4.34 13.22 -26.21
CA PRO A 293 5.10 13.66 -25.05
C PRO A 293 4.75 15.09 -24.62
N GLY A 294 3.86 15.76 -25.35
CA GLY A 294 3.60 17.19 -25.26
C GLY A 294 4.77 18.02 -25.79
N GLU A 295 4.56 19.33 -25.84
CA GLU A 295 5.62 20.29 -26.18
C GLU A 295 6.70 20.31 -25.08
N PRO A 296 8.00 20.15 -25.42
CA PRO A 296 9.10 20.20 -24.45
C PRO A 296 9.08 21.53 -23.68
N ARG A 297 8.92 21.47 -22.36
CA ARG A 297 8.85 22.69 -21.55
C ARG A 297 10.18 23.44 -21.36
N THR A 298 11.31 22.93 -21.86
CA THR A 298 12.59 23.68 -21.83
C THR A 298 13.53 23.29 -22.98
N GLY A 299 14.19 24.29 -23.58
CA GLY A 299 15.28 24.06 -24.53
C GLY A 299 16.59 23.80 -23.78
N THR A 300 17.03 22.55 -23.73
CA THR A 300 18.27 22.16 -23.03
C THR A 300 19.51 22.52 -23.86
N PRO A 301 20.50 23.24 -23.29
CA PRO A 301 21.78 23.49 -23.95
C PRO A 301 22.58 22.20 -24.17
N ALA A 302 23.34 22.12 -25.28
CA ALA A 302 24.10 20.93 -25.68
C ALA A 302 25.22 20.48 -24.71
N SER A 303 25.46 21.23 -23.63
CA SER A 303 26.46 20.93 -22.60
C SER A 303 25.87 20.27 -21.34
N GLU A 304 24.55 20.08 -21.27
CA GLU A 304 23.89 19.42 -20.14
C GLU A 304 23.23 18.12 -20.57
N VAL A 305 23.42 17.09 -19.74
CA VAL A 305 22.61 15.88 -19.80
C VAL A 305 21.48 16.06 -18.79
N ILE A 306 20.27 16.27 -19.29
CA ILE A 306 19.07 16.21 -18.46
C ILE A 306 18.54 14.78 -18.55
N ILE A 307 18.61 14.06 -17.43
CA ILE A 307 18.03 12.73 -17.30
C ILE A 307 16.57 12.94 -16.91
N GLY A 308 15.65 12.67 -17.85
CA GLY A 308 14.23 12.59 -17.54
C GLY A 308 13.97 11.36 -16.67
N MET A 309 13.53 11.59 -15.44
CA MET A 309 13.05 10.52 -14.56
C MET A 309 11.52 10.47 -14.67
N VAL A 310 10.97 9.26 -14.64
CA VAL A 310 9.55 8.99 -14.89
C VAL A 310 8.63 9.44 -13.75
N GLY A 311 9.19 9.94 -12.65
CA GLY A 311 8.42 10.69 -11.66
C GLY A 311 9.24 11.77 -10.98
N GLN A 312 8.51 12.72 -10.41
CA GLN A 312 9.09 13.82 -9.65
C GLN A 312 9.33 13.36 -8.23
N LEU A 313 10.44 13.78 -7.63
CA LEU A 313 10.58 13.75 -6.17
C LEU A 313 9.49 14.66 -5.60
N THR A 314 8.44 14.07 -5.03
CA THR A 314 7.32 14.82 -4.47
C THR A 314 7.71 15.38 -3.11
N ASP A 315 8.52 14.64 -2.35
CA ASP A 315 8.94 15.00 -1.01
C ASP A 315 10.25 14.31 -0.58
N MET A 316 11.13 15.05 0.10
CA MET A 316 12.37 14.54 0.72
C MET A 316 12.36 14.70 2.24
N ASP A 317 11.19 14.82 2.86
CA ASP A 317 11.02 14.81 4.30
C ASP A 317 11.00 13.35 4.80
N PRO A 318 11.97 12.91 5.61
CA PRO A 318 12.01 11.54 6.12
C PRO A 318 10.81 11.18 7.01
N ALA A 319 10.05 12.18 7.46
CA ALA A 319 8.86 11.97 8.27
C ALA A 319 7.59 11.73 7.44
N MET A 320 7.60 11.92 6.11
CA MET A 320 6.43 11.72 5.25
C MET A 320 6.42 10.33 4.61
N PRO A 321 5.22 9.73 4.38
CA PRO A 321 5.09 8.49 3.62
C PRO A 321 5.61 8.73 2.20
N PRO A 322 6.59 7.96 1.73
CA PRO A 322 7.14 8.20 0.40
C PRO A 322 6.33 7.47 -0.68
N ASP A 323 6.10 8.14 -1.81
CA ASP A 323 5.85 7.44 -3.08
C ASP A 323 7.08 6.60 -3.47
N LEU A 324 6.93 5.62 -4.37
CA LEU A 324 7.99 4.68 -4.72
C LEU A 324 9.33 5.37 -5.09
N ILE A 325 9.27 6.49 -5.80
CA ILE A 325 10.47 7.19 -6.29
C ILE A 325 11.12 7.98 -5.17
N SER A 326 10.32 8.69 -4.38
CA SER A 326 10.81 9.35 -3.16
C SER A 326 11.35 8.32 -2.16
N TRP A 327 10.78 7.11 -2.10
CA TRP A 327 11.23 6.03 -1.20
C TRP A 327 12.61 5.54 -1.60
N GLU A 328 12.79 5.18 -2.87
CA GLU A 328 14.09 4.80 -3.43
C GLU A 328 15.15 5.87 -3.15
N MET A 329 14.79 7.14 -3.38
CA MET A 329 15.72 8.25 -3.13
C MET A 329 16.04 8.39 -1.65
N LYS A 330 15.04 8.32 -0.75
CA LYS A 330 15.23 8.41 0.70
C LYS A 330 16.08 7.24 1.21
N MET A 331 15.84 6.02 0.75
CA MET A 331 16.60 4.82 1.16
C MET A 331 18.06 4.87 0.70
N ASN A 332 18.33 5.47 -0.46
CA ASN A 332 19.69 5.61 -0.99
C ASN A 332 20.44 6.83 -0.43
N THR A 333 19.74 7.88 0.00
CA THR A 333 20.38 9.16 0.40
C THR A 333 20.31 9.44 1.90
N MET A 334 19.42 8.79 2.65
CA MET A 334 19.25 8.99 4.08
C MET A 334 19.74 7.79 4.88
N SER A 335 19.90 7.97 6.20
CA SER A 335 20.38 6.92 7.10
C SER A 335 19.43 6.75 8.28
N GLY A 336 18.85 5.56 8.41
CA GLY A 336 18.10 5.14 9.59
C GLY A 336 18.99 4.61 10.72
N LEU A 337 18.37 4.31 11.87
CA LEU A 337 19.07 3.65 12.98
C LEU A 337 19.53 2.23 12.59
N TYR A 338 18.70 1.55 11.82
CA TYR A 338 18.92 0.19 11.30
C TYR A 338 18.58 0.15 9.81
N ARG A 339 19.02 -0.90 9.14
CA ARG A 339 18.66 -1.26 7.76
C ARG A 339 18.55 -2.77 7.62
N TYR A 340 17.85 -3.26 6.61
CA TYR A 340 17.86 -4.68 6.26
C TYR A 340 19.00 -4.99 5.28
N THR A 341 19.58 -6.17 5.40
CA THR A 341 20.50 -6.73 4.39
C THR A 341 19.70 -7.44 3.29
N ALA A 342 20.36 -7.79 2.19
CA ALA A 342 19.75 -8.59 1.11
C ALA A 342 19.20 -9.95 1.57
N ASP A 343 19.71 -10.47 2.70
CA ASP A 343 19.22 -11.71 3.33
C ASP A 343 18.10 -11.45 4.37
N ASN A 344 17.47 -10.27 4.29
CA ASN A 344 16.43 -9.79 5.19
C ASN A 344 16.83 -9.83 6.68
N GLN A 345 18.09 -9.53 6.99
CA GLN A 345 18.60 -9.45 8.37
C GLN A 345 18.73 -8.01 8.82
N LEU A 346 18.25 -7.70 10.02
CA LEU A 346 18.36 -6.36 10.60
C LEU A 346 19.83 -6.05 10.97
N GLN A 347 20.37 -4.96 10.42
CA GLN A 347 21.74 -4.51 10.65
C GLN A 347 21.76 -3.08 11.23
N PRO A 348 22.56 -2.81 12.29
CA PRO A 348 22.78 -1.45 12.79
C PRO A 348 23.43 -0.54 11.74
N LEU A 349 22.84 0.63 11.49
CA LEU A 349 23.39 1.65 10.61
C LEU A 349 23.92 2.85 11.42
N LEU A 350 23.05 3.70 11.97
CA LEU A 350 23.45 4.74 12.93
C LEU A 350 23.49 4.21 14.38
N ALA A 351 22.77 3.13 14.66
CA ALA A 351 22.85 2.43 15.94
C ALA A 351 24.23 1.76 16.13
N ALA A 352 24.71 1.72 17.36
CA ALA A 352 25.96 1.06 17.75
C ALA A 352 25.83 -0.47 17.88
N GLY A 353 24.60 -0.99 17.90
CA GLY A 353 24.30 -2.40 18.11
C GLY A 353 22.80 -2.68 18.07
N PRO A 354 22.36 -3.91 18.37
CA PRO A 354 20.94 -4.25 18.46
C PRO A 354 20.24 -3.47 19.60
N PRO A 355 18.92 -3.25 19.51
CA PRO A 355 18.17 -2.59 20.57
C PRO A 355 18.13 -3.47 21.83
N GLN A 356 18.22 -2.85 23.00
CA GLN A 356 17.90 -3.50 24.26
C GLN A 356 16.40 -3.37 24.50
N VAL A 357 15.73 -4.48 24.72
CA VAL A 357 14.27 -4.53 24.89
C VAL A 357 13.96 -4.89 26.34
N SER A 358 13.07 -4.15 26.98
CA SER A 358 12.59 -4.46 28.33
C SER A 358 11.85 -5.80 28.35
N GLU A 359 11.72 -6.40 29.54
CA GLU A 359 11.07 -7.70 29.71
C GLU A 359 9.59 -7.70 29.29
N ASP A 360 8.90 -6.57 29.51
CA ASP A 360 7.51 -6.35 29.07
C ASP A 360 7.37 -5.95 27.60
N LYS A 361 8.51 -5.76 26.90
CA LYS A 361 8.59 -5.33 25.49
C LYS A 361 7.99 -3.95 25.20
N LEU A 362 7.84 -3.10 26.22
CA LEU A 362 7.31 -1.75 26.09
C LEU A 362 8.40 -0.67 25.97
N GLU A 363 9.65 -0.97 26.36
CA GLU A 363 10.78 -0.05 26.25
C GLU A 363 11.88 -0.61 25.34
N TYR A 364 12.33 0.21 24.39
CA TYR A 364 13.45 -0.08 23.50
C TYR A 364 14.54 0.96 23.70
N THR A 365 15.74 0.52 24.08
CA THR A 365 16.91 1.39 24.23
C THR A 365 17.89 1.14 23.09
N ILE A 366 18.18 2.19 22.32
CA ILE A 366 19.07 2.14 21.15
C ILE A 366 20.29 3.02 21.43
N ALA A 367 21.46 2.39 21.51
CA ALA A 367 22.72 3.13 21.61
C ALA A 367 23.12 3.65 20.22
N LEU A 368 23.56 4.92 20.14
CA LEU A 368 24.05 5.51 18.90
C LEU A 368 25.56 5.34 18.76
N LYS A 369 26.05 5.24 17.52
CA LYS A 369 27.48 5.36 17.21
C LYS A 369 28.00 6.74 17.64
N GLN A 370 29.27 6.79 18.03
CA GLN A 370 29.91 8.03 18.46
C GLN A 370 30.45 8.83 17.27
N GLY A 371 30.49 10.15 17.41
CA GLY A 371 31.05 11.06 16.40
C GLY A 371 30.22 11.18 15.12
N LEU A 372 28.91 10.88 15.18
CA LEU A 372 28.00 11.07 14.06
C LEU A 372 27.81 12.57 13.79
N GLN A 373 27.83 12.94 12.52
CA GLN A 373 27.64 14.32 12.06
C GLN A 373 26.69 14.35 10.86
N PHE A 374 25.90 15.41 10.78
CA PHE A 374 25.16 15.75 9.58
C PHE A 374 26.12 16.26 8.48
N PRO A 375 25.70 16.27 7.20
CA PRO A 375 26.54 16.78 6.10
C PRO A 375 26.96 18.25 6.27
N ASP A 376 26.22 19.04 7.05
CA ASP A 376 26.54 20.44 7.38
C ASP A 376 27.56 20.58 8.53
N GLY A 377 28.05 19.47 9.09
CA GLY A 377 29.02 19.43 10.17
C GLY A 377 28.43 19.54 11.58
N ARG A 378 27.10 19.67 11.72
CA ARG A 378 26.45 19.60 13.05
C ARG A 378 26.56 18.19 13.60
N GLU A 379 26.75 18.09 14.92
CA GLU A 379 26.71 16.81 15.62
C GLU A 379 25.31 16.21 15.56
N PHE A 380 25.24 14.90 15.32
CA PHE A 380 24.01 14.12 15.38
C PHE A 380 23.88 13.46 16.75
N THR A 381 22.77 13.71 17.44
CA THR A 381 22.55 13.26 18.82
C THR A 381 21.26 12.46 18.96
N SER A 382 21.03 11.88 20.14
CA SER A 382 19.76 11.21 20.45
C SER A 382 18.56 12.17 20.42
N ALA A 383 18.77 13.48 20.59
CA ALA A 383 17.68 14.45 20.49
C ALA A 383 17.13 14.55 19.06
N ASP A 384 17.99 14.43 18.04
CA ASP A 384 17.60 14.45 16.63
C ASP A 384 16.79 13.21 16.24
N VAL A 385 17.14 12.05 16.82
CA VAL A 385 16.38 10.81 16.69
C VAL A 385 15.00 10.95 17.30
N VAL A 386 14.92 11.45 18.55
CA VAL A 386 13.65 11.68 19.24
C VAL A 386 12.79 12.67 18.46
N TRP A 387 13.37 13.76 17.96
CA TRP A 387 12.68 14.74 17.13
C TRP A 387 12.10 14.08 15.86
N SER A 388 12.87 13.24 15.17
CA SER A 388 12.43 12.56 13.95
C SER A 388 11.28 11.58 14.22
N VAL A 389 11.40 10.77 15.28
CA VAL A 389 10.33 9.84 15.70
C VAL A 389 9.07 10.59 16.09
N ASN A 390 9.18 11.69 16.84
CA ASN A 390 8.03 12.50 17.23
C ASN A 390 7.33 13.15 16.03
N ARG A 391 8.09 13.60 15.02
CA ARG A 391 7.50 14.12 13.78
C ARG A 391 6.73 13.06 13.01
N ALA A 392 7.17 11.82 13.05
CA ALA A 392 6.48 10.71 12.40
C ALA A 392 5.27 10.19 13.20
N ARG A 393 5.18 10.41 14.53
CA ARG A 393 4.06 9.94 15.35
C ARG A 393 2.72 10.68 15.12
N PHE A 394 2.75 11.89 14.58
CA PHE A 394 1.56 12.76 14.44
C PHE A 394 1.12 12.88 12.98
N GLY A 395 0.45 11.84 12.48
CA GLY A 395 -0.17 11.82 11.14
C GLY A 395 0.78 11.61 9.97
N ARG A 396 2.11 11.74 10.16
CA ARG A 396 3.08 11.65 9.06
C ARG A 396 3.78 10.30 8.93
N GLY A 397 3.81 9.48 9.98
CA GLY A 397 4.36 8.13 9.96
C GLY A 397 3.31 7.08 9.59
N GLY A 398 3.76 5.89 9.19
CA GLY A 398 2.85 4.77 8.87
C GLY A 398 2.13 4.21 10.10
N TYR A 399 1.12 3.36 9.86
CA TYR A 399 0.24 2.73 10.87
C TYR A 399 1.01 2.16 12.09
N LEU A 400 2.17 1.55 11.87
CA LEU A 400 3.02 0.96 12.92
C LEU A 400 3.54 1.98 13.94
N MET A 401 3.74 3.24 13.54
CA MET A 401 4.20 4.31 14.42
C MET A 401 3.01 4.92 15.17
N ASN A 402 1.92 5.22 14.44
CA ASN A 402 0.79 5.98 14.99
C ASN A 402 -0.05 5.17 15.98
N ASN A 403 -0.14 3.83 15.82
CA ASN A 403 -0.98 3.00 16.68
C ASN A 403 -0.27 2.39 17.89
N PHE A 404 1.05 2.18 17.79
CA PHE A 404 1.79 1.42 18.80
C PHE A 404 2.70 2.28 19.68
N LEU A 405 3.16 3.43 19.19
CA LEU A 405 3.97 4.34 20.00
C LEU A 405 3.09 5.35 20.73
N LYS A 406 2.73 5.03 21.97
CA LYS A 406 2.02 5.93 22.89
C LYS A 406 3.02 6.55 23.87
N ASP A 407 2.87 7.84 24.15
CA ASP A 407 3.55 8.40 25.32
C ASP A 407 2.89 7.85 26.60
N SER A 408 3.66 7.73 27.67
CA SER A 408 3.09 7.44 28.98
C SER A 408 2.27 8.64 29.44
N ASP A 409 0.95 8.49 29.55
CA ASP A 409 0.06 9.46 30.21
C ASP A 409 0.48 9.76 31.66
#